data_AF-A0A7G5LXN8-F1
#
_entry.id   AF-A0A7G5LXN8-F1
#
_cell.length_a   1.000
_cell.length_b   1.000
_cell.length_c   1.000
_cell.angle_alpha   90.00
_cell.angle_beta   90.00
_cell.angle_gamma   90.00
#
_symmetry.space_group_name_H-M   'P 1'
#
loop_
_entity.id
_entity.type
_entity.pdbx_description
1 polymer ?
#
loop_
_entity_poly.entity_id
_entity_poly.type
_entity_poly.pdbx_seq_one_letter_code
_entity_poly.pdbx_strand_id
1 'polypeptide(L)'
;MSGETRTYWFVPFRVRGTETLEAWFEEMARQGWVADRLGFLSAVRMELRWRKGGRNYRYVIDPRRFPDAPEDSLIASAGWEDVGTLNGKDVWRAPYEGARPDLFVDE
;
A
#
# COMPACT_ATOMS: atom_id res chain seq x y z
N MET A 1 22.42 -6.79 -0.15
CA MET A 1 22.23 -6.32 -1.54
C MET A 1 21.06 -5.36 -1.55
N SER A 2 21.27 -4.06 -1.78
CA SER A 2 20.16 -3.12 -1.98
C SER A 2 19.52 -3.45 -3.33
N GLY A 3 18.29 -3.98 -3.32
CA GLY A 3 17.54 -4.21 -4.55
C GLY A 3 17.34 -2.91 -5.33
N GLU A 4 17.12 -3.03 -6.65
CA GLU A 4 16.81 -1.90 -7.52
C GLU A 4 15.61 -1.11 -6.97
N THR A 5 15.70 0.23 -6.97
CA THR A 5 14.63 1.11 -6.50
C THR A 5 14.17 2.05 -7.60
N ARG A 6 12.86 2.35 -7.61
CA ARG A 6 12.27 3.41 -8.43
C ARG A 6 11.67 4.48 -7.54
N THR A 7 12.06 5.73 -7.80
CA THR A 7 11.52 6.88 -7.09
C THR A 7 10.40 7.52 -7.89
N TYR A 8 9.30 7.81 -7.22
CA TYR A 8 8.18 8.58 -7.75
C TYR A 8 7.93 9.80 -6.89
N TRP A 9 7.61 10.92 -7.52
CA TRP A 9 7.35 12.18 -6.84
C TRP A 9 5.86 12.48 -6.83
N PHE A 10 5.36 13.02 -5.73
CA PHE A 10 4.01 13.58 -5.61
C PHE A 10 2.87 12.67 -6.11
N VAL A 11 3.04 11.33 -6.06
CA VAL A 11 2.06 10.39 -6.64
C VAL A 11 0.66 10.58 -6.07
N PRO A 12 0.46 10.72 -4.74
CA PRO A 12 -0.89 10.90 -4.20
C PRO A 12 -1.55 12.22 -4.61
N PHE A 13 -0.77 13.20 -5.09
CA PHE A 13 -1.28 14.47 -5.59
C PHE A 13 -1.57 14.43 -7.10
N ARG A 14 -0.97 13.47 -7.83
CA ARG A 14 -1.15 13.26 -9.27
C ARG A 14 -2.22 12.24 -9.58
N VAL A 15 -2.29 11.17 -8.81
CA VAL A 15 -3.31 10.13 -8.88
C VAL A 15 -4.44 10.54 -7.95
N ARG A 16 -5.56 10.97 -8.53
CA ARG A 16 -6.71 11.47 -7.77
C ARG A 16 -7.63 10.33 -7.35
N GLY A 17 -8.04 10.33 -6.09
CA GLY A 17 -8.93 9.33 -5.50
C GLY A 17 -8.17 8.19 -4.85
N THR A 18 -8.67 7.75 -3.69
CA THR A 18 -8.09 6.66 -2.88
C THR A 18 -8.02 5.37 -3.68
N GLU A 19 -9.13 4.95 -4.29
CA GLU A 19 -9.23 3.73 -5.10
C GLU A 19 -8.26 3.73 -6.30
N THR A 20 -8.11 4.87 -6.98
CA THR A 20 -7.17 4.99 -8.09
C THR A 20 -5.73 4.82 -7.63
N LEU A 21 -5.41 5.33 -6.43
CA LEU A 21 -4.07 5.21 -5.86
C LEU A 21 -3.79 3.79 -5.35
N GLU A 22 -4.78 3.12 -4.77
CA GLU A 22 -4.73 1.69 -4.46
C GLU A 22 -4.47 0.87 -5.72
N ALA A 23 -5.27 1.06 -6.77
CA ALA A 23 -5.10 0.38 -8.05
C ALA A 23 -3.72 0.64 -8.67
N TRP A 24 -3.17 1.85 -8.51
CA TRP A 24 -1.81 2.17 -8.93
C TRP A 24 -0.76 1.34 -8.18
N PHE A 25 -0.87 1.20 -6.86
CA PHE A 25 0.04 0.33 -6.09
C PHE A 25 -0.06 -1.14 -6.53
N GLU A 26 -1.27 -1.63 -6.77
CA GLU A 26 -1.51 -3.00 -7.21
C GLU A 26 -0.88 -3.27 -8.58
N GLU A 27 -1.04 -2.34 -9.52
CA GLU A 27 -0.44 -2.44 -10.86
C GLU A 27 1.10 -2.41 -10.78
N MET A 28 1.68 -1.51 -9.98
CA MET A 28 3.13 -1.47 -9.79
C MET A 28 3.64 -2.79 -9.18
N ALA A 29 2.92 -3.35 -8.21
CA ALA A 29 3.29 -4.59 -7.55
C ALA A 29 3.21 -5.82 -8.48
N ARG A 30 2.23 -5.85 -9.39
CA ARG A 30 2.13 -6.86 -10.46
C ARG A 30 3.35 -6.82 -11.38
N GLN A 31 3.86 -5.63 -11.65
CA GLN A 31 5.08 -5.46 -12.43
C GLN A 31 6.34 -5.80 -11.64
N GLY A 32 6.28 -5.99 -10.32
CA GLY A 32 7.41 -6.26 -9.44
C GLY A 32 7.92 -5.07 -8.64
N TRP A 33 7.26 -3.92 -8.70
CA TRP A 33 7.62 -2.72 -7.94
C TRP A 33 6.72 -2.57 -6.71
N VAL A 34 7.26 -2.82 -5.53
CA VAL A 34 6.49 -2.89 -4.29
C VAL A 34 6.94 -1.81 -3.32
N ALA A 35 5.98 -1.13 -2.67
CA ALA A 35 6.28 -0.26 -1.54
C ALA A 35 6.53 -1.14 -0.30
N ASP A 36 7.78 -1.21 0.16
CA ASP A 36 8.16 -1.97 1.36
C ASP A 36 7.82 -1.24 2.65
N ARG A 37 8.00 0.09 2.65
CA ARG A 37 7.67 0.97 3.78
C ARG A 37 7.40 2.37 3.27
N LEU A 38 6.31 2.96 3.73
CA LEU A 38 5.92 4.35 3.57
C LEU A 38 6.12 5.07 4.90
N GLY A 39 6.44 6.35 4.82
CA GLY A 39 6.56 7.21 5.98
C GLY A 39 6.12 8.63 5.65
N PHE A 40 6.35 9.54 6.60
CA PHE A 40 5.85 10.92 6.53
C PHE A 40 6.14 11.64 5.20
N LEU A 41 7.33 11.43 4.62
CA LEU A 41 7.74 12.09 3.37
C LEU A 41 7.34 11.30 2.10
N SER A 42 6.74 10.13 2.22
CA SER A 42 6.42 9.27 1.08
C SER A 42 5.37 9.87 0.15
N ALA A 43 4.52 10.77 0.64
CA ALA A 43 3.61 11.50 -0.22
C ALA A 43 4.33 12.46 -1.19
N VAL A 44 5.49 12.99 -0.79
CA VAL A 44 6.34 13.85 -1.62
C VAL A 44 7.28 13.00 -2.47
N ARG A 45 7.98 12.04 -1.85
CA ARG A 45 8.96 11.16 -2.49
C ARG A 45 8.75 9.72 -2.06
N MET A 46 8.16 8.92 -2.94
CA MET A 46 7.92 7.50 -2.72
C MET A 46 8.99 6.65 -3.40
N GLU A 47 9.47 5.61 -2.72
CA GLU A 47 10.37 4.62 -3.29
C GLU A 47 9.67 3.27 -3.36
N LEU A 48 9.68 2.66 -4.54
CA LEU A 48 9.29 1.27 -4.75
C LEU A 48 10.54 0.42 -4.95
N ARG A 49 10.53 -0.80 -4.43
CA ARG A 49 11.64 -1.75 -4.54
C ARG A 49 11.28 -2.88 -5.48
N TRP A 50 12.26 -3.30 -6.27
CA TRP A 50 12.11 -4.43 -7.17
C TRP A 50 11.99 -5.75 -6.41
N ARG A 51 10.99 -6.54 -6.79
CA ARG A 51 10.71 -7.89 -6.30
C ARG A 51 10.50 -8.79 -7.52
N LYS A 52 11.40 -9.75 -7.71
CA LYS A 52 11.35 -10.69 -8.84
C LYS A 52 10.03 -11.47 -8.82
N GLY A 53 9.40 -11.57 -9.98
CA GLY A 53 8.20 -12.38 -10.21
C GLY A 53 6.88 -11.61 -10.11
N GLY A 54 6.90 -10.36 -9.59
CA GLY A 54 5.66 -9.64 -9.31
C GLY A 54 4.79 -10.37 -8.29
N ARG A 55 3.82 -9.66 -7.71
CA ARG A 55 2.80 -10.35 -6.89
C ARG A 55 1.49 -9.58 -6.97
N ASN A 56 0.39 -10.31 -6.99
CA ASN A 56 -0.90 -9.68 -6.77
C ASN A 56 -1.00 -9.34 -5.28
N TYR A 57 -1.03 -8.04 -5.00
CA TYR A 57 -1.42 -7.51 -3.70
C TYR A 57 -2.76 -6.82 -3.85
N ARG A 58 -3.59 -6.88 -2.82
CA ARG A 58 -4.64 -5.89 -2.58
C ARG A 58 -4.00 -4.81 -1.74
N TYR A 59 -4.12 -3.55 -2.18
CA TYR A 59 -3.73 -2.40 -1.38
C TYR A 59 -4.99 -1.69 -0.89
N VAL A 60 -4.99 -1.25 0.37
CA VAL A 60 -6.05 -0.41 0.92
C VAL A 60 -5.42 0.79 1.61
N ILE A 61 -5.92 1.98 1.32
CA ILE A 61 -5.59 3.19 2.06
C ILE A 61 -6.74 3.43 3.01
N ASP A 62 -6.46 3.25 4.29
CA ASP A 62 -7.46 3.32 5.35
C ASP A 62 -8.16 4.70 5.35
N PRO A 63 -9.50 4.77 5.31
CA PRO A 63 -10.20 6.04 5.39
C PRO A 63 -9.98 6.74 6.74
N ARG A 64 -9.67 6.00 7.82
CA ARG A 64 -9.38 6.53 9.15
C ARG A 64 -8.11 7.39 9.11
N ARG A 65 -8.17 8.53 9.77
CA ARG A 65 -7.02 9.45 9.89
C ARG A 65 -6.36 9.22 11.24
N PHE A 66 -5.09 8.84 11.25
CA PHE A 66 -4.29 8.51 12.46
C PHE A 66 -4.78 7.28 13.26
N PRO A 67 -4.76 6.06 12.68
CA PRO A 67 -5.04 4.85 13.43
C PRO A 67 -3.81 4.49 14.31
N ASP A 68 -3.95 4.67 15.62
CA ASP A 68 -3.27 3.82 16.61
C ASP A 68 -4.40 3.05 17.29
N ALA A 69 -5.09 2.22 16.52
CA ALA A 69 -6.35 1.61 16.93
C ALA A 69 -6.14 0.13 17.28
N PRO A 70 -6.83 -0.40 18.31
CA PRO A 70 -6.84 -1.84 18.60
C PRO A 70 -7.19 -2.71 17.37
N GLU A 71 -7.97 -2.13 16.44
CA GLU A 71 -8.39 -2.73 15.17
C GLU A 71 -7.21 -3.11 14.25
N ASP A 72 -6.05 -2.45 14.36
CA ASP A 72 -4.90 -2.71 13.49
C ASP A 72 -4.30 -4.11 13.76
N SER A 73 -4.42 -4.58 15.00
CA SER A 73 -4.06 -5.95 15.37
C SER A 73 -4.97 -6.99 14.71
N LEU A 74 -6.25 -6.68 14.51
CA LEU A 74 -7.20 -7.54 13.82
C LEU A 74 -6.90 -7.57 12.32
N ILE A 75 -6.61 -6.42 11.72
CA ILE A 75 -6.20 -6.30 10.32
C ILE A 75 -4.95 -7.14 10.05
N ALA A 76 -3.93 -7.01 10.91
CA ALA A 76 -2.71 -7.82 10.81
C ALA A 76 -3.00 -9.32 10.98
N SER A 77 -3.86 -9.71 11.92
CA SER A 77 -4.24 -11.11 12.13
C SER A 77 -4.99 -11.72 10.95
N ALA A 78 -5.67 -10.90 10.15
CA ALA A 78 -6.33 -11.29 8.91
C ALA A 78 -5.37 -11.42 7.71
N GLY A 79 -4.06 -11.28 7.92
CA GLY A 79 -3.03 -11.48 6.91
C GLY A 79 -2.66 -10.22 6.11
N TRP A 80 -3.07 -9.04 6.58
CA TRP A 80 -2.65 -7.77 6.01
C TRP A 80 -1.35 -7.29 6.65
N GLU A 81 -0.51 -6.65 5.86
CA GLU A 81 0.75 -6.06 6.26
C GLU A 81 0.62 -4.54 6.28
N ASP A 82 0.99 -3.91 7.39
CA ASP A 82 1.13 -2.46 7.46
C ASP A 82 2.33 -2.01 6.63
N VAL A 83 2.06 -1.17 5.63
CA VAL A 83 3.06 -0.58 4.75
C VAL A 83 3.53 0.76 5.31
N GLY A 84 2.78 1.40 6.21
CA GLY A 84 3.02 2.69 6.79
C GLY A 84 2.05 3.75 6.28
N THR A 85 2.40 5.03 6.41
CA THR A 85 1.44 6.12 6.20
C THR A 85 1.66 6.92 4.91
N LEU A 86 0.56 7.40 4.34
CA LEU A 86 0.54 8.27 3.17
C LEU A 86 -0.47 9.40 3.40
N ASN A 87 0.01 10.64 3.54
CA ASN A 87 -0.81 11.80 3.92
C ASN A 87 -1.61 11.61 5.23
N GLY A 88 -1.05 10.89 6.21
CA GLY A 88 -1.66 10.67 7.52
C GLY A 88 -2.78 9.62 7.55
N LYS A 89 -2.86 8.79 6.50
CA LYS A 89 -3.69 7.59 6.41
C LYS A 89 -2.79 6.37 6.33
N ASP A 90 -3.22 5.27 6.92
CA ASP A 90 -2.49 4.01 6.84
C ASP A 90 -2.67 3.36 5.48
N VAL A 91 -1.64 2.64 5.07
CA VAL A 91 -1.63 1.87 3.84
C VAL A 91 -1.36 0.42 4.20
N TRP A 92 -2.34 -0.42 3.92
CA TRP A 92 -2.29 -1.85 4.16
C TRP A 92 -2.12 -2.60 2.84
N ARG A 93 -1.48 -3.76 2.89
CA ARG A 93 -1.45 -4.69 1.74
C ARG A 93 -1.67 -6.14 2.15
N ALA A 94 -2.32 -6.92 1.30
CA ALA A 94 -2.44 -8.37 1.47
C ALA A 94 -2.13 -9.10 0.16
N PRO A 95 -1.22 -10.10 0.15
CA PRO A 95 -0.96 -10.89 -1.04
C PRO A 95 -2.13 -11.85 -1.33
N TYR A 96 -2.38 -12.13 -2.61
CA TYR A 96 -3.38 -13.14 -3.01
C TYR A 96 -3.03 -13.86 -4.31
N GLU A 97 -3.49 -15.10 -4.44
CA GLU A 97 -3.36 -15.90 -5.68
C GLU A 97 -4.72 -16.25 -6.31
N GLY A 98 -5.81 -16.09 -5.56
CA GLY A 98 -7.17 -16.40 -6.00
C GLY A 98 -8.13 -15.24 -5.73
N ALA A 99 -9.04 -15.43 -4.78
CA ALA A 99 -9.99 -14.38 -4.39
C ALA A 99 -9.25 -13.13 -3.87
N ARG A 100 -9.70 -11.95 -4.32
CA ARG A 100 -9.22 -10.66 -3.84
C ARG A 100 -9.63 -10.50 -2.37
N PRO A 101 -8.70 -10.24 -1.43
CA PRO A 101 -9.02 -10.00 -0.03
C PRO A 101 -9.99 -8.83 0.12
N ASP A 102 -10.98 -9.00 0.97
CA ASP A 102 -11.95 -7.98 1.35
C ASP A 102 -12.06 -7.95 2.88
N LEU A 103 -11.84 -6.78 3.46
CA LEU A 103 -11.78 -6.58 4.92
C LEU A 103 -12.19 -5.15 5.29
N PHE A 104 -11.86 -4.20 4.43
CA PHE A 104 -12.24 -2.80 4.57
C PHE A 104 -13.52 -2.58 3.76
N VAL A 105 -14.66 -2.90 4.37
CA VAL A 105 -15.98 -2.64 3.78
C VAL A 105 -16.35 -1.19 4.06
N ASP A 106 -16.79 -0.47 3.03
CA ASP A 106 -17.41 0.85 3.17
C ASP A 106 -18.72 0.70 3.97
N GLU A 107 -18.87 1.42 5.09
CA GLU A 107 -20.19 1.68 5.68
C GLU A 107 -20.96 2.74 4.87
#